data_AF-A0A957S4K3-F1
#
_entry.id   AF-A0A957S4K3-F1
#
_cell.length_a   1.000
_cell.length_b   1.000
_cell.length_c   1.000
_cell.angle_alpha   90.00
_cell.angle_beta   90.00
_cell.angle_gamma   90.00
#
_symmetry.space_group_name_H-M   'P 1'
#
loop_
_entity.id
_entity.type
_entity.pdbx_description
1 polymer ?
#
loop_
_entity_poly.entity_id
_entity_poly.type
_entity_poly.pdbx_seq_one_letter_code
_entity_poly.pdbx_strand_id
1 'polypeptide(L)'
;ALVCGLAPSSLVDLELDEPAGATSFADSSGNGRTATCSDVCPQSGVSGQFGNAVSFDAVNKQALRVNGVNFANKSFTLSTWLKSPGGSPSGAIISQGGLGHVNPGGAVILGANNGNIYCDLWQLNSSPNLSAPIGDNGWHQWACTFDLPTRQMTLYRDGVVVDATRLQGPTV
;
A
#
# COMPACT_ATOMS: atom_id res chain seq x y z
N ALA A 1 4.18 1.16 33.50
CA ALA A 1 3.15 1.10 32.45
C ALA A 1 3.71 1.79 31.22
N LEU A 2 4.08 1.02 30.20
CA LEU A 2 4.51 1.59 28.93
C LEU A 2 3.23 2.14 28.28
N VAL A 3 3.04 3.45 28.34
CA VAL A 3 2.00 4.09 27.55
C VAL A 3 2.52 4.03 26.12
N CYS A 4 1.97 3.08 25.36
CA CYS A 4 2.08 3.06 23.91
C CYS A 4 1.56 4.43 23.44
N GLY A 5 2.47 5.34 23.11
CA GLY A 5 2.13 6.66 22.62
C GLY A 5 1.20 6.47 21.42
N LEU A 6 0.04 7.11 21.47
CA LEU A 6 -1.00 7.05 20.45
C LEU A 6 -0.35 7.06 19.06
N ALA A 7 -0.27 5.88 18.43
CA ALA A 7 -0.13 5.84 16.99
C ALA A 7 -1.32 6.65 16.45
N PRO A 8 -1.13 7.51 15.43
CA PRO A 8 -2.27 8.13 14.78
C PRO A 8 -3.26 7.01 14.42
N SER A 9 -4.55 7.21 14.72
CA SER A 9 -5.57 6.21 14.44
C SER A 9 -5.48 5.84 12.96
N SER A 10 -5.16 4.58 12.65
CA SER A 10 -5.15 4.06 11.29
C SER A 10 -6.46 4.43 10.62
N LEU A 11 -6.43 4.84 9.34
CA LEU A 11 -7.66 5.06 8.59
C LEU A 11 -8.27 3.72 8.16
N VAL A 12 -7.44 2.77 7.81
CA VAL A 12 -7.82 1.41 7.45
C VAL A 12 -6.73 0.51 8.01
N ASP A 13 -7.12 -0.58 8.65
CA ASP A 13 -6.22 -1.62 9.10
C ASP A 13 -6.81 -2.99 8.73
N LEU A 14 -6.17 -3.68 7.79
CA LEU A 14 -6.60 -4.99 7.33
C LEU A 14 -5.57 -6.01 7.80
N GLU A 15 -5.94 -6.80 8.80
CA GLU A 15 -5.10 -7.91 9.30
C GLU A 15 -5.02 -9.05 8.29
N LEU A 16 -6.06 -9.20 7.45
CA LEU A 16 -6.19 -10.22 6.40
C LEU A 16 -6.19 -11.67 6.94
N ASP A 17 -6.70 -11.83 8.16
CA ASP A 17 -6.72 -13.10 8.90
C ASP A 17 -7.90 -14.02 8.55
N GLU A 18 -8.76 -13.61 7.61
CA GLU A 18 -9.96 -14.34 7.25
C GLU A 18 -9.66 -15.74 6.64
N PRO A 19 -10.53 -16.74 6.90
CA PRO A 19 -10.36 -18.08 6.37
C PRO A 19 -10.50 -18.14 4.84
N ALA A 20 -10.07 -19.26 4.27
CA ALA A 20 -10.14 -19.50 2.84
C ALA A 20 -11.55 -19.31 2.26
N GLY A 21 -11.64 -18.56 1.17
CA GLY A 21 -12.89 -18.24 0.47
C GLY A 21 -13.60 -16.98 0.95
N ALA A 22 -13.02 -16.24 1.90
CA ALA A 22 -13.56 -14.95 2.33
C ALA A 22 -13.64 -13.92 1.19
N THR A 23 -14.75 -13.18 1.14
CA THR A 23 -14.99 -12.08 0.20
C THR A 23 -15.08 -10.70 0.87
N SER A 24 -15.00 -10.69 2.21
CA SER A 24 -15.08 -9.52 3.07
C SER A 24 -14.00 -9.64 4.13
N PHE A 25 -13.28 -8.55 4.37
CA PHE A 25 -12.13 -8.48 5.26
C PHE A 25 -12.34 -7.33 6.25
N ALA A 26 -12.27 -7.64 7.54
CA ALA A 26 -12.59 -6.70 8.61
C ALA A 26 -11.56 -5.56 8.68
N ASP A 27 -12.06 -4.37 9.04
CA ASP A 27 -11.22 -3.21 9.34
C ASP A 27 -11.00 -3.10 10.85
N SER A 28 -9.80 -3.43 11.30
CA SER A 28 -9.37 -3.37 12.69
C SER A 28 -9.11 -1.95 13.18
N SER A 29 -9.14 -0.94 12.30
CA SER A 29 -8.88 0.45 12.68
C SER A 29 -10.02 1.08 13.49
N GLY A 30 -11.19 0.42 13.55
CA GLY A 30 -12.40 0.92 14.21
C GLY A 30 -13.21 1.92 13.37
N ASN A 31 -12.82 2.18 12.11
CA ASN A 31 -13.55 3.09 11.22
C ASN A 31 -14.65 2.41 10.39
N GLY A 32 -14.80 1.09 10.50
CA GLY A 32 -15.83 0.32 9.79
C GLY A 32 -15.60 0.26 8.27
N ARG A 33 -14.36 0.42 7.82
CA ARG A 33 -13.97 0.43 6.40
C ARG A 33 -13.65 -0.98 5.89
N THR A 34 -14.59 -1.90 6.04
CA THR A 34 -14.47 -3.30 5.58
C THR A 34 -14.04 -3.37 4.12
N ALA A 35 -13.01 -4.15 3.82
CA ALA A 35 -12.56 -4.38 2.45
C ALA A 35 -13.35 -5.52 1.81
N THR A 36 -13.72 -5.40 0.54
CA THR A 36 -14.47 -6.43 -0.18
C THR A 36 -13.89 -6.73 -1.55
N CYS A 37 -14.18 -7.91 -2.07
CA CYS A 37 -13.97 -8.30 -3.45
C CYS A 37 -15.28 -8.85 -4.04
N SER A 38 -15.57 -8.52 -5.30
CA SER A 38 -16.86 -8.84 -5.94
C SER A 38 -16.76 -9.72 -7.20
N ASP A 39 -15.64 -9.67 -7.90
CA ASP A 39 -15.43 -10.43 -9.15
C ASP A 39 -14.52 -11.64 -8.89
N VAL A 40 -13.23 -11.50 -9.21
CA VAL A 40 -12.22 -12.49 -8.85
C VAL A 40 -11.59 -12.06 -7.54
N CYS A 41 -11.93 -12.78 -6.47
CA CYS A 41 -11.32 -12.60 -5.17
C CYS A 41 -9.93 -13.25 -5.12
N PRO A 42 -8.96 -12.61 -4.46
CA PRO A 42 -7.68 -13.25 -4.15
C PRO A 42 -7.87 -14.40 -3.15
N GLN A 43 -6.91 -15.31 -3.07
CA GLN A 43 -6.98 -16.47 -2.19
C GLN A 43 -6.68 -16.07 -0.75
N SER A 44 -7.70 -16.05 0.11
CA SER A 44 -7.58 -15.86 1.57
C SER A 44 -7.18 -17.14 2.29
N GLY A 45 -6.78 -17.02 3.56
CA GLY A 45 -6.45 -18.15 4.44
C GLY A 45 -5.13 -18.84 4.12
N VAL A 46 -4.21 -18.19 3.39
CA VAL A 46 -2.83 -18.70 3.23
C VAL A 46 -1.98 -18.30 4.43
N SER A 47 -0.88 -19.01 4.70
CA SER A 47 0.02 -18.63 5.81
C SER A 47 0.67 -17.27 5.57
N GLY A 48 0.42 -16.33 6.49
CA GLY A 48 0.98 -14.98 6.48
C GLY A 48 2.32 -14.87 7.19
N GLN A 49 2.82 -13.63 7.29
CA GLN A 49 3.92 -13.31 8.22
C GLN A 49 3.46 -13.48 9.68
N PHE A 50 2.24 -13.04 9.96
CA PHE A 50 1.50 -13.25 11.19
C PHE A 50 0.14 -13.82 10.79
N GLY A 51 -0.33 -14.87 11.46
CA GLY A 51 -1.63 -15.48 11.15
C GLY A 51 -1.78 -15.90 9.69
N ASN A 52 -2.90 -15.53 9.08
CA ASN A 52 -3.18 -15.73 7.67
C ASN A 52 -2.76 -14.51 6.83
N ALA A 53 -2.82 -14.67 5.52
CA ALA A 53 -2.67 -13.62 4.55
C ALA A 53 -3.57 -13.88 3.34
N VAL A 54 -3.52 -12.94 2.40
CA VAL A 54 -4.21 -13.02 1.12
C VAL A 54 -3.17 -13.11 0.01
N SER A 55 -3.28 -14.14 -0.83
CA SER A 55 -2.44 -14.35 -2.00
C SER A 55 -3.12 -13.81 -3.26
N PHE A 56 -2.42 -12.89 -3.92
CA PHE A 56 -2.82 -12.34 -5.22
C PHE A 56 -2.06 -13.04 -6.33
N ASP A 57 -2.74 -13.40 -7.41
CA ASP A 57 -2.13 -13.94 -8.62
C ASP A 57 -1.91 -12.86 -9.69
N ALA A 58 -0.95 -13.07 -10.57
CA ALA A 58 -0.61 -12.13 -11.63
C ALA A 58 -1.49 -12.25 -12.89
N VAL A 59 -2.40 -13.24 -12.92
CA VAL A 59 -3.20 -13.57 -14.10
C VAL A 59 -4.54 -12.83 -14.08
N ASN A 60 -5.15 -12.76 -12.91
CA ASN A 60 -6.45 -12.18 -12.69
C ASN A 60 -6.34 -10.75 -12.17
N LYS A 61 -7.33 -9.92 -12.50
CA LYS A 61 -7.44 -8.55 -11.97
C LYS A 61 -8.08 -8.58 -10.58
N GLN A 62 -7.36 -9.11 -9.60
CA GLN A 62 -7.79 -9.22 -8.21
C GLN A 62 -7.56 -7.90 -7.46
N ALA A 63 -8.50 -7.53 -6.60
CA ALA A 63 -8.35 -6.40 -5.69
C ALA A 63 -9.26 -6.56 -4.47
N LEU A 64 -8.76 -6.13 -3.32
CA LEU A 64 -9.60 -5.80 -2.17
C LEU A 64 -9.90 -4.31 -2.21
N ARG A 65 -11.17 -3.94 -2.11
CA ARG A 65 -11.64 -2.56 -2.26
C ARG A 65 -12.18 -2.04 -0.95
N VAL A 66 -11.69 -0.86 -0.57
CA VAL A 66 -12.17 -0.10 0.60
C VAL A 66 -12.70 1.24 0.13
N ASN A 67 -13.82 1.68 0.72
CA ASN A 67 -14.46 2.95 0.41
C ASN A 67 -14.23 3.99 1.52
N GLY A 68 -14.41 5.28 1.20
CA GLY A 68 -14.42 6.35 2.21
C GLY A 68 -13.04 6.73 2.77
N VAL A 69 -11.97 6.46 2.03
CA VAL A 69 -10.61 6.94 2.32
C VAL A 69 -10.32 8.15 1.45
N ASN A 70 -9.73 9.20 2.02
CA ASN A 70 -9.35 10.40 1.27
C ASN A 70 -7.95 10.87 1.69
N PHE A 71 -7.00 10.79 0.76
CA PHE A 71 -5.61 11.24 0.97
C PHE A 71 -5.34 12.68 0.52
N ALA A 72 -6.30 13.35 -0.13
CA ALA A 72 -6.11 14.70 -0.64
C ALA A 72 -5.81 15.68 0.51
N ASN A 73 -4.79 16.52 0.32
CA ASN A 73 -4.37 17.56 1.26
C ASN A 73 -4.03 17.05 2.67
N LYS A 74 -3.42 15.87 2.76
CA LYS A 74 -3.01 15.25 4.04
C LYS A 74 -1.62 14.62 3.96
N SER A 75 -0.92 14.61 5.09
CA SER A 75 0.15 13.65 5.31
C SER A 75 -0.47 12.26 5.47
N PHE A 76 0.20 11.23 4.95
CA PHE A 76 -0.28 9.85 5.04
C PHE A 76 0.86 8.84 5.11
N THR A 77 0.52 7.61 5.47
CA THR A 77 1.41 6.46 5.37
C THR A 77 0.63 5.30 4.75
N LEU A 78 1.23 4.65 3.75
CA LEU A 78 0.80 3.34 3.26
C LEU A 78 1.79 2.32 3.79
N SER A 79 1.31 1.22 4.36
CA SER A 79 2.19 0.17 4.87
C SER A 79 1.58 -1.21 4.70
N THR A 80 2.41 -2.21 4.43
CA THR A 80 1.98 -3.61 4.32
C THR A 80 3.14 -4.57 4.57
N TRP A 81 2.82 -5.77 5.02
CA TRP A 81 3.71 -6.92 4.89
C TRP A 81 3.51 -7.53 3.51
N LEU A 82 4.60 -7.71 2.77
CA LEU A 82 4.57 -8.28 1.44
C LEU A 82 5.64 -9.36 1.32
N LYS A 83 5.23 -10.50 0.77
CA LYS A 83 6.12 -11.52 0.24
C LYS A 83 5.85 -11.65 -1.25
N SER A 84 6.92 -11.59 -2.05
CA SER A 84 6.84 -11.80 -3.49
C SER A 84 7.81 -12.91 -3.89
N PRO A 85 7.39 -13.92 -4.67
CA PRO A 85 8.25 -15.03 -5.10
C PRO A 85 9.41 -14.63 -6.03
N GLY A 86 9.65 -13.33 -6.23
CA GLY A 86 10.61 -12.79 -7.17
C GLY A 86 10.00 -12.58 -8.56
N GLY A 87 10.87 -12.28 -9.53
CA GLY A 87 10.47 -11.93 -10.90
C GLY A 87 10.30 -10.42 -11.09
N SER A 88 9.54 -10.04 -12.13
CA SER A 88 9.25 -8.64 -12.48
C SER A 88 7.76 -8.32 -12.29
N PRO A 89 7.21 -8.43 -11.08
CA PRO A 89 5.82 -8.05 -10.85
C PRO A 89 5.62 -6.59 -11.23
N SER A 90 4.50 -6.32 -11.90
CA SER A 90 4.09 -4.98 -12.33
C SER A 90 2.66 -4.75 -11.89
N GLY A 91 2.43 -3.72 -11.08
CA GLY A 91 1.10 -3.39 -10.59
C GLY A 91 1.10 -2.60 -9.29
N ALA A 92 -0.09 -2.19 -8.86
CA ALA A 92 -0.29 -1.57 -7.56
C ALA A 92 -0.46 -2.63 -6.47
N ILE A 93 0.14 -2.40 -5.31
CA ILE A 93 -0.05 -3.19 -4.08
C ILE A 93 -1.10 -2.51 -3.21
N ILE A 94 -0.92 -1.20 -2.97
CA ILE A 94 -1.92 -0.32 -2.38
C ILE A 94 -2.04 0.90 -3.28
N SER A 95 -3.26 1.24 -3.69
CA SER A 95 -3.47 2.44 -4.50
C SER A 95 -4.83 3.10 -4.28
N GLN A 96 -4.85 4.42 -4.43
CA GLN A 96 -6.07 5.21 -4.61
C GLN A 96 -5.93 6.06 -5.88
N GLY A 97 -6.99 6.14 -6.67
CA GLY A 97 -6.99 6.78 -7.99
C GLY A 97 -6.91 5.75 -9.11
N GLY A 98 -7.10 6.19 -10.35
CA GLY A 98 -7.05 5.28 -11.49
C GLY A 98 -5.59 4.96 -11.89
N LEU A 99 -5.35 3.69 -12.20
CA LEU A 99 -4.07 3.20 -12.71
C LEU A 99 -3.88 3.63 -14.17
N GLY A 100 -3.54 4.90 -14.40
CA GLY A 100 -3.29 5.43 -15.75
C GLY A 100 -2.99 6.94 -15.77
N HIS A 101 -2.14 7.34 -16.72
CA HIS A 101 -1.62 8.72 -16.92
C HIS A 101 -2.66 9.79 -17.27
N VAL A 102 -3.95 9.45 -17.35
CA VAL A 102 -5.03 10.34 -17.83
C VAL A 102 -6.10 10.64 -16.80
N ASN A 103 -5.91 10.22 -15.55
CA ASN A 103 -6.81 10.67 -14.49
C ASN A 103 -6.49 12.14 -14.16
N PRO A 104 -7.49 13.01 -14.02
CA PRO A 104 -7.27 14.40 -13.59
C PRO A 104 -7.24 14.58 -12.05
N GLY A 105 -7.38 13.50 -11.27
CA GLY A 105 -7.61 13.54 -9.80
C GLY A 105 -6.49 12.99 -8.90
N GLY A 106 -5.25 12.89 -9.38
CA GLY A 106 -4.12 12.22 -8.72
C GLY A 106 -4.16 10.68 -8.74
N ALA A 107 -3.03 10.05 -8.44
CA ALA A 107 -3.02 8.70 -7.87
C ALA A 107 -1.99 8.60 -6.75
N VAL A 108 -2.32 7.92 -5.66
CA VAL A 108 -1.38 7.53 -4.60
C VAL A 108 -1.09 6.05 -4.79
N ILE A 109 0.18 5.67 -4.91
CA ILE A 109 0.55 4.28 -5.22
C ILE A 109 1.73 3.84 -4.36
N LEU A 110 1.58 2.69 -3.70
CA LEU A 110 2.66 1.78 -3.35
C LEU A 110 2.54 0.59 -4.31
N GLY A 111 3.54 0.38 -5.16
CA GLY A 111 3.46 -0.59 -6.26
C GLY A 111 4.75 -1.36 -6.45
N ALA A 112 4.73 -2.29 -7.39
CA ALA A 112 5.91 -3.00 -7.86
C ALA A 112 6.07 -2.78 -9.37
N ASN A 113 7.32 -2.59 -9.83
CA ASN A 113 7.65 -2.54 -11.24
C ASN A 113 9.10 -2.98 -11.46
N ASN A 114 9.35 -3.80 -12.49
CA ASN A 114 10.69 -4.27 -12.87
C ASN A 114 11.52 -4.79 -11.68
N GLY A 115 10.88 -5.56 -10.77
CA GLY A 115 11.55 -6.15 -9.61
C GLY A 115 11.81 -5.18 -8.44
N ASN A 116 11.31 -3.94 -8.52
CA ASN A 116 11.42 -2.96 -7.45
C ASN A 116 10.05 -2.63 -6.86
N ILE A 117 10.01 -2.41 -5.55
CA ILE A 117 8.90 -1.70 -4.90
C ILE A 117 9.10 -0.21 -5.14
N TYR A 118 8.03 0.49 -5.47
CA TYR A 118 8.04 1.93 -5.64
C TYR A 118 6.89 2.60 -4.91
N CYS A 119 7.08 3.87 -4.58
CA CYS A 119 6.01 4.74 -4.10
C CYS A 119 5.94 6.01 -4.94
N ASP A 120 4.74 6.43 -5.32
CA ASP A 120 4.53 7.57 -6.21
C ASP A 120 3.21 8.32 -5.94
N LEU A 121 3.21 9.60 -6.31
CA LEU A 121 2.06 10.49 -6.39
C LEU A 121 1.88 10.93 -7.85
N TRP A 122 1.17 10.12 -8.64
CA TRP A 122 0.94 10.40 -10.07
C TRP A 122 0.13 11.69 -10.24
N GLN A 123 0.61 12.57 -11.14
CA GLN A 123 0.14 13.92 -11.51
C GLN A 123 0.92 15.11 -10.96
N LEU A 124 2.01 14.87 -10.24
CA LEU A 124 3.03 15.91 -10.12
C LEU A 124 3.92 15.86 -11.36
N ASN A 125 4.18 17.02 -11.95
CA ASN A 125 5.18 17.24 -13.00
C ASN A 125 6.60 16.75 -12.61
N SER A 126 6.79 16.31 -11.37
CA SER A 126 7.88 15.49 -10.89
C SER A 126 7.33 14.32 -10.04
N SER A 127 6.94 13.22 -10.69
CA SER A 127 6.61 11.99 -9.97
C SER A 127 7.89 11.44 -9.32
N PRO A 128 7.92 11.31 -7.99
CA PRO A 128 9.06 10.74 -7.31
C PRO A 128 9.12 9.23 -7.57
N ASN A 129 10.07 8.77 -8.38
CA ASN A 129 10.27 7.33 -8.60
C ASN A 129 11.10 6.71 -7.46
N LEU A 130 10.62 6.80 -6.21
CA LEU A 130 11.31 6.12 -5.11
C LEU A 130 11.29 4.63 -5.39
N SER A 131 12.43 3.95 -5.32
CA SER A 131 12.42 2.52 -5.58
C SER A 131 13.51 1.76 -4.86
N ALA A 132 13.20 0.52 -4.49
CA ALA A 132 14.15 -0.43 -3.95
C ALA A 132 13.83 -1.84 -4.41
N PRO A 133 14.82 -2.74 -4.54
CA PRO A 133 14.59 -4.13 -4.91
C PRO A 133 13.57 -4.81 -3.97
N ILE A 134 12.61 -5.52 -4.54
CA ILE A 134 11.50 -6.16 -3.80
C ILE A 134 11.98 -7.19 -2.76
N GLY A 135 13.13 -7.82 -3.02
CA GLY A 135 13.76 -8.76 -2.10
C GLY A 135 13.89 -10.16 -2.68
N ASP A 136 13.82 -11.13 -1.77
CA ASP A 136 14.41 -12.47 -1.88
C ASP A 136 13.39 -13.60 -1.62
N ASN A 137 12.10 -13.34 -1.85
CA ASN A 137 11.00 -14.23 -1.47
C ASN A 137 10.83 -14.40 0.06
N GLY A 138 11.38 -13.48 0.85
CA GLY A 138 11.02 -13.25 2.25
C GLY A 138 9.79 -12.34 2.41
N TRP A 139 9.18 -12.38 3.60
CA TRP A 139 8.26 -11.34 4.04
C TRP A 139 9.05 -10.10 4.43
N HIS A 140 8.69 -8.95 3.87
CA HIS A 140 9.24 -7.66 4.23
C HIS A 140 8.12 -6.69 4.56
N GLN A 141 8.37 -5.85 5.56
CA GLN A 141 7.51 -4.72 5.85
C GLN A 141 7.90 -3.58 4.91
N TRP A 142 6.94 -3.09 4.14
CA TRP A 142 7.12 -1.93 3.29
C TRP A 142 6.24 -0.80 3.79
N ALA A 143 6.81 0.41 3.85
CA ALA A 143 6.03 1.61 4.13
C ALA A 143 6.45 2.76 3.21
N CYS A 144 5.46 3.51 2.74
CA CYS A 144 5.67 4.79 2.10
C CYS A 144 4.97 5.88 2.92
N THR A 145 5.73 6.89 3.32
CA THR A 145 5.22 8.05 4.05
C THR A 145 5.26 9.28 3.16
N PHE A 146 4.23 10.11 3.23
CA PHE A 146 4.23 11.46 2.68
C PHE A 146 3.92 12.47 3.79
N ASP A 147 4.81 13.44 3.96
CA ASP A 147 4.60 14.58 4.85
C ASP A 147 4.24 15.82 4.03
N LEU A 148 3.00 16.29 4.15
CA LEU A 148 2.50 17.43 3.37
C LEU A 148 3.23 18.75 3.66
N PRO A 149 3.48 19.16 4.93
CA PRO A 149 4.15 20.42 5.24
C PRO A 149 5.55 20.54 4.62
N THR A 150 6.38 19.49 4.74
CA THR A 150 7.74 19.48 4.19
C THR A 150 7.81 18.97 2.76
N ARG A 151 6.74 18.33 2.29
CA ARG A 151 6.64 17.61 1.02
C ARG A 151 7.67 16.49 0.88
N GLN A 152 8.05 15.90 2.01
CA GLN A 152 8.98 14.80 2.07
C GLN A 152 8.21 13.50 1.81
N MET A 153 8.68 12.72 0.84
CA MET A 153 8.25 11.34 0.65
C MET A 153 9.41 10.39 0.97
N THR A 154 9.11 9.30 1.67
CA THR A 154 10.13 8.35 2.13
C THR A 154 9.60 6.92 1.99
N LEU A 155 10.43 6.05 1.43
CA LEU A 155 10.18 4.62 1.28
C LEU A 155 11.04 3.86 2.31
N TYR A 156 10.42 2.94 3.01
CA TYR A 156 11.03 2.10 4.04
C TYR A 156 10.89 0.63 3.69
N ARG A 157 11.91 -0.15 4.05
CA ARG A 157 11.89 -1.61 4.12
C ARG A 157 12.33 -2.04 5.51
N ASP A 158 11.51 -2.85 6.17
CA ASP A 158 11.78 -3.39 7.52
C ASP A 158 12.16 -2.30 8.53
N GLY A 159 11.52 -1.14 8.44
CA GLY A 159 11.78 0.02 9.29
C GLY A 159 13.00 0.87 8.91
N VAL A 160 13.76 0.50 7.88
CA VAL A 160 14.93 1.26 7.40
C VAL A 160 14.59 2.06 6.15
N VAL A 161 15.02 3.33 6.08
CA VAL A 161 14.87 4.16 4.87
C VAL A 161 15.68 3.56 3.73
N VAL A 162 15.02 3.28 2.60
CA VAL A 162 15.68 2.79 1.39
C VAL A 162 15.74 3.84 0.28
N ASP A 163 14.81 4.80 0.29
CA ASP A 163 14.80 5.93 -0.64
C ASP A 163 13.97 7.09 -0.05
N ALA A 164 14.30 8.32 -0.43
CA ALA A 164 13.60 9.50 0.06
C ALA A 164 13.79 10.69 -0.89
N THR A 165 12.75 11.51 -1.05
CA THR A 165 12.85 12.74 -1.85
C THR A 165 11.88 13.81 -1.36
N ARG A 166 12.20 15.06 -1.67
CA ARG A 166 11.31 16.20 -1.45
C ARG A 166 10.69 16.62 -2.78
N LEU A 167 9.36 16.59 -2.86
CA LEU A 167 8.63 16.96 -4.07
C LEU A 167 8.85 18.43 -4.40
N GLN A 168 9.03 18.72 -5.69
CA GLN A 168 9.17 20.07 -6.23
C GLN A 168 7.94 20.38 -7.12
N GLY A 169 7.37 21.59 -7.06
CA GLY A 169 6.17 21.99 -7.86
C GLY A 169 5.01 22.56 -7.02
N PRO A 170 3.87 22.95 -7.60
CA PRO A 170 2.72 23.47 -6.83
C PRO A 170 2.09 22.39 -5.92
N THR A 171 1.36 22.82 -4.88
CA THR A 171 0.67 21.94 -3.91
C THR A 171 -0.48 21.14 -4.55
N VAL A 172 -0.68 19.91 -4.07
CA VAL A 172 -1.90 19.10 -4.28
C VAL A 172 -3.09 19.75 -3.58
#